data_AF-A0AA35WS89-F1
#
_entry.id   AF-A0AA35WS89-F1
#
_cell.length_a   1.000
_cell.length_b   1.000
_cell.length_c   1.000
_cell.angle_alpha   90.00
_cell.angle_beta   90.00
_cell.angle_gamma   90.00
#
_symmetry.space_group_name_H-M   'P 1'
#
loop_
_entity.id
_entity.type
_entity.pdbx_description
1 polymer ?
#
loop_
_entity_poly.entity_id
_entity_poly.type
_entity_poly.pdbx_seq_one_letter_code
_entity_poly.pdbx_strand_id
1 'polypeptide(L)'
;MEIVPAYEEFAVRIQFFGDEIERILTLDTLTGEVLNERSEFSVYPAKHFVTSREKLDAALIDIDAEMKEHVDWLRQQGKLLEAQRLEQRTRYDMEMLNETGFCAGVENYARHLSRREAGSPPWTLLDYFPDDFLMFVDESHMTLPQVRGMYNGDISRKTTLVEFGFRLPSALDNRPLHFKEFEDHINQVVYVSATPGPLELERTSAIVEQVIRPTALLDPTIEVKPTDGQIDDLLHEIRQRVESQERVLVTTLTKRMAEELADYLSEAGIRNHYLHSDIQT
;
A
#
# COMPACT_ATOMS: atom_id res chain seq x y z
N MET A 1 -8.17 -8.94 -35.23
CA MET A 1 -7.55 -8.07 -34.21
C MET A 1 -7.05 -8.95 -33.08
N GLU A 2 -5.90 -8.62 -32.50
CA GLU A 2 -5.40 -9.30 -31.30
C GLU A 2 -5.16 -8.28 -30.21
N ILE A 3 -5.58 -8.62 -29.00
CA ILE A 3 -5.47 -7.80 -27.80
C ILE A 3 -4.77 -8.65 -26.76
N VAL A 4 -3.76 -8.09 -26.09
CA VAL A 4 -3.15 -8.70 -24.90
C VAL A 4 -3.58 -7.87 -23.70
N PRO A 5 -4.58 -8.32 -22.91
CA PRO A 5 -5.01 -7.61 -21.72
C PRO A 5 -3.86 -7.55 -20.71
N ALA A 6 -3.67 -6.40 -20.04
CA ALA A 6 -2.59 -6.22 -19.06
C ALA A 6 -2.77 -7.06 -17.78
N TYR A 7 -3.94 -7.68 -17.61
CA TYR A 7 -4.37 -8.43 -16.42
C TYR A 7 -4.58 -9.92 -16.71
N GLU A 8 -4.28 -10.40 -17.91
CA GLU A 8 -4.43 -11.80 -18.30
C GLU A 8 -3.11 -12.37 -18.81
N GLU A 9 -2.94 -13.69 -18.68
CA GLU A 9 -1.78 -14.42 -19.24
C GLU A 9 -2.02 -14.89 -20.69
N PHE A 10 -3.25 -14.76 -21.18
CA PHE A 10 -3.65 -15.15 -22.54
C PHE A 10 -3.92 -13.92 -23.42
N ALA A 11 -3.77 -14.10 -24.73
CA ALA A 11 -4.19 -13.10 -25.73
C ALA A 11 -5.63 -13.36 -26.17
N VAL A 12 -6.33 -12.31 -26.58
CA VAL A 12 -7.68 -12.37 -27.14
C VAL A 12 -7.63 -12.04 -28.63
N ARG A 13 -7.99 -13.01 -29.46
CA ARG A 13 -8.11 -12.84 -30.92
C ARG A 13 -9.57 -12.68 -31.30
N ILE A 14 -9.89 -11.53 -31.88
CA ILE A 14 -11.21 -11.20 -32.41
C ILE A 14 -11.14 -11.32 -33.93
N GLN A 15 -11.93 -12.26 -34.48
CA GLN A 15 -12.09 -12.49 -35.92
C GLN A 15 -13.33 -11.76 -36.41
N PHE A 16 -13.18 -11.06 -37.54
CA PHE A 16 -14.22 -10.21 -38.11
C PHE A 16 -14.63 -10.73 -39.49
N PHE A 17 -15.93 -10.65 -39.78
CA PHE A 17 -16.48 -10.77 -41.12
C PHE A 17 -17.11 -9.44 -41.52
N GLY A 18 -16.33 -8.62 -42.24
CA GLY A 18 -16.70 -7.21 -42.45
C GLY A 18 -16.72 -6.46 -41.12
N ASP A 19 -17.88 -5.91 -40.77
CA ASP A 19 -18.12 -5.16 -39.53
C ASP A 19 -18.74 -6.02 -38.40
N GLU A 20 -18.93 -7.32 -38.64
CA GLU A 20 -19.46 -8.26 -37.64
C GLU A 20 -18.33 -9.07 -36.98
N ILE A 21 -18.42 -9.25 -35.66
CA ILE A 21 -17.53 -10.16 -34.94
C ILE A 21 -18.02 -11.59 -35.17
N GLU A 22 -17.20 -12.40 -35.82
CA GLU A 22 -17.52 -13.80 -36.13
C GLU A 22 -17.14 -14.71 -34.96
N ARG A 23 -15.94 -14.51 -34.39
CA ARG A 23 -15.39 -15.37 -33.33
C ARG A 23 -14.49 -14.59 -32.38
N ILE A 24 -14.54 -14.97 -31.10
CA ILE A 24 -13.62 -14.48 -30.07
C ILE A 24 -12.88 -15.69 -29.50
N LEU A 25 -11.56 -15.70 -29.62
CA LEU A 25 -10.69 -16.80 -29.20
C LEU A 25 -9.72 -16.31 -28.13
N THR A 26 -9.49 -17.11 -27.10
CA THR A 26 -8.38 -16.91 -26.16
C THR A 26 -7.22 -17.79 -26.56
N LEU A 27 -6.01 -17.24 -26.59
CA LEU A 27 -4.79 -17.89 -27.08
C LEU A 27 -3.72 -17.89 -26.01
N ASP A 28 -2.92 -18.95 -25.95
CA ASP A 28 -1.67 -18.93 -25.20
C ASP A 28 -0.71 -17.90 -25.82
N THR A 29 -0.17 -17.01 -24.99
CA THR A 29 0.68 -15.90 -25.44
C THR A 29 2.06 -16.36 -25.93
N LEU A 30 2.52 -17.54 -25.53
CA LEU A 30 3.84 -18.09 -25.88
C LEU A 30 3.75 -19.03 -27.10
N THR A 31 2.78 -19.93 -27.12
CA THR A 31 2.66 -20.97 -28.15
C THR A 31 1.73 -20.57 -29.30
N GLY A 32 0.80 -19.63 -29.05
CA GLY A 32 -0.24 -19.24 -30.00
C GLY A 32 -1.36 -20.27 -30.15
N GLU A 33 -1.38 -21.32 -29.32
CA GLU A 33 -2.43 -22.33 -29.32
C GLU A 33 -3.77 -21.73 -28.88
N VAL A 34 -4.86 -22.18 -29.52
CA VAL A 34 -6.21 -21.77 -29.14
C VAL A 34 -6.60 -22.49 -27.86
N LEU A 35 -6.78 -21.72 -26.79
CA LEU A 35 -7.19 -22.23 -25.49
C LEU A 35 -8.71 -22.46 -25.45
N ASN A 36 -9.49 -21.45 -25.81
CA ASN A 36 -10.96 -21.49 -25.76
C ASN A 36 -11.58 -20.54 -26.79
N GLU A 37 -12.85 -20.79 -27.13
CA GLU A 37 -13.71 -19.88 -27.86
C GLU A 37 -14.76 -19.28 -26.92
N ARG A 38 -15.01 -17.97 -27.03
CA ARG A 38 -15.89 -17.19 -26.16
C ARG A 38 -16.96 -16.51 -27.00
N SER A 39 -18.16 -16.37 -26.44
CA SER A 39 -19.25 -15.60 -27.05
C SER A 39 -19.14 -14.10 -26.76
N GLU A 40 -18.53 -13.72 -25.63
CA GLU A 40 -18.30 -12.35 -25.21
C GLU A 40 -16.95 -12.21 -24.50
N PHE A 41 -16.37 -11.02 -24.53
CA PHE A 41 -15.17 -10.69 -23.77
C PHE A 41 -15.15 -9.19 -23.43
N SER A 42 -14.93 -8.87 -22.16
CA SER A 42 -14.82 -7.48 -21.68
C SER A 42 -13.36 -7.06 -21.60
N VAL A 43 -13.00 -5.98 -22.32
CA VAL A 43 -11.67 -5.38 -22.26
C VAL A 43 -11.72 -4.18 -21.32
N TYR A 44 -10.99 -4.26 -20.21
CA TYR A 44 -10.82 -3.14 -19.29
C TYR A 44 -9.60 -2.30 -19.66
N PRO A 45 -9.55 -1.01 -19.25
CA PRO A 45 -8.39 -0.18 -19.49
C PRO A 45 -7.09 -0.77 -18.93
N ALA A 46 -6.00 -0.65 -19.69
CA ALA A 46 -4.68 -1.13 -19.26
C ALA A 46 -4.04 -0.29 -18.13
N LYS A 47 -4.65 0.86 -17.79
CA LYS A 47 -4.22 1.75 -16.70
C LYS A 47 -5.44 2.25 -15.94
N HIS A 48 -5.29 2.47 -14.63
CA HIS A 48 -6.35 3.00 -13.78
C HIS A 48 -6.62 4.50 -13.98
N PHE A 49 -5.63 5.27 -14.45
CA PHE A 49 -5.79 6.69 -14.75
C PHE A 49 -6.10 6.90 -16.23
N VAL A 50 -7.39 6.93 -16.58
CA VAL A 50 -7.87 7.24 -17.93
C VAL A 50 -8.78 8.46 -17.86
N THR A 51 -8.41 9.51 -18.58
CA THR A 51 -9.17 10.77 -18.65
C THR A 51 -9.51 11.06 -20.11
N SER A 52 -10.74 11.49 -20.39
CA SER A 52 -11.13 11.91 -21.75
C SER A 52 -10.42 13.22 -22.12
N ARG A 53 -10.26 13.48 -23.42
CA ARG A 53 -9.58 14.70 -23.89
C ARG A 53 -10.25 15.99 -23.37
N GLU A 54 -11.57 16.03 -23.40
CA GLU A 54 -12.37 17.15 -22.89
C GLU A 54 -12.12 17.43 -21.39
N LYS A 55 -12.08 16.37 -20.56
CA LYS A 55 -11.78 16.51 -19.13
C LYS A 55 -10.34 16.96 -18.89
N LEU A 56 -9.40 16.47 -19.71
CA LEU A 56 -8.00 16.88 -19.64
C LEU A 56 -7.83 18.36 -19.97
N ASP A 57 -8.44 18.85 -21.04
CA ASP A 57 -8.34 20.26 -21.44
C ASP A 57 -8.91 21.19 -20.35
N ALA A 58 -10.03 20.81 -19.73
CA ALA A 58 -10.59 21.53 -18.59
C ALA A 58 -9.66 21.49 -17.35
N ALA A 59 -9.08 20.32 -17.03
CA ALA A 59 -8.16 20.17 -15.92
C ALA A 59 -6.88 21.01 -16.10
N LEU A 60 -6.36 21.14 -17.33
CA LEU A 60 -5.21 21.99 -17.63
C LEU A 60 -5.47 23.46 -17.32
N ILE A 61 -6.70 23.95 -17.55
CA ILE A 61 -7.10 25.31 -17.19
C ILE A 61 -7.08 25.49 -15.67
N ASP A 62 -7.64 24.53 -14.92
CA ASP A 62 -7.68 24.58 -13.46
C ASP A 62 -6.27 24.50 -12.85
N ILE A 63 -5.39 23.67 -13.42
CA ILE A 63 -3.98 23.53 -13.00
C ILE A 63 -3.21 24.83 -13.25
N ASP A 64 -3.37 25.47 -14.42
CA ASP A 64 -2.71 26.74 -14.74
C ASP A 64 -3.17 27.87 -13.80
N ALA A 65 -4.47 27.91 -13.46
CA ALA A 65 -5.03 28.88 -12.53
C ALA A 65 -4.45 28.71 -11.13
N GLU A 66 -4.46 27.49 -10.59
CA GLU A 66 -3.88 27.19 -9.26
C GLU A 66 -2.37 27.48 -9.23
N MET A 67 -1.65 27.12 -10.31
CA MET A 67 -0.22 27.40 -10.42
C MET A 67 0.05 28.90 -10.36
N LYS A 68 -0.67 29.72 -11.14
CA LYS A 68 -0.49 31.18 -11.14
C LYS A 68 -0.75 31.78 -9.76
N GLU A 69 -1.87 31.40 -9.14
CA GLU A 69 -2.21 31.86 -7.79
C GLU A 69 -1.13 31.50 -6.77
N HIS A 70 -0.68 30.25 -6.76
CA HIS A 70 0.30 29.79 -5.76
C HIS A 70 1.71 30.36 -6.02
N VAL A 71 2.11 30.52 -7.28
CA VAL A 71 3.38 31.18 -7.65
C VAL A 71 3.38 32.63 -7.19
N ASP A 72 2.28 33.36 -7.39
CA ASP A 72 2.17 34.75 -6.93
C ASP A 72 2.17 34.84 -5.41
N TRP A 73 1.50 33.92 -4.71
CA TRP A 73 1.59 33.81 -3.26
C TRP A 73 3.03 33.57 -2.78
N LEU A 74 3.76 32.61 -3.38
CA LEU A 74 5.16 32.33 -3.04
C LEU A 74 6.06 33.55 -3.25
N ARG A 75 5.86 34.29 -4.36
CA ARG A 75 6.59 35.54 -4.65
C ARG A 75 6.32 36.61 -3.60
N GLN A 76 5.07 36.79 -3.19
CA GLN A 76 4.69 37.73 -2.13
C GLN A 76 5.32 37.38 -0.77
N GLN A 77 5.55 36.09 -0.50
CA GLN A 77 6.26 35.61 0.68
C GLN A 77 7.80 35.68 0.57
N GLY A 78 8.34 36.23 -0.53
CA GLY A 78 9.79 36.28 -0.77
C GLY A 78 10.43 34.94 -1.17
N LYS A 79 9.62 33.89 -1.39
CA LYS A 79 10.05 32.55 -1.79
C LYS A 79 10.26 32.43 -3.29
N LEU A 80 11.21 33.21 -3.83
CA LEU A 80 11.42 33.34 -5.28
C LEU A 80 11.93 32.03 -5.93
N LEU A 81 12.76 31.27 -5.22
CA LEU A 81 13.31 30.01 -5.74
C LEU A 81 12.23 28.93 -5.83
N GLU A 82 11.38 28.82 -4.80
CA GLU A 82 10.24 27.91 -4.74
C GLU A 82 9.22 28.26 -5.83
N ALA A 83 8.93 29.56 -6.02
CA ALA A 83 8.04 30.02 -7.07
C ALA A 83 8.55 29.65 -8.47
N GLN A 84 9.83 29.90 -8.75
CA GLN A 84 10.46 29.53 -10.02
C GLN A 84 10.45 28.02 -10.25
N ARG A 85 10.78 27.24 -9.21
CA ARG A 85 10.77 25.77 -9.25
C ARG A 85 9.39 25.23 -9.59
N LEU A 86 8.37 25.72 -8.90
CA LEU A 86 6.99 25.30 -9.08
C LEU A 86 6.50 25.62 -10.49
N GLU A 87 6.75 26.84 -10.96
CA GLU A 87 6.33 27.29 -12.29
C GLU A 87 6.97 26.44 -13.39
N GLN A 88 8.29 26.25 -13.34
CA GLN A 88 9.01 25.44 -14.34
C GLN A 88 8.50 24.00 -14.37
N ARG A 89 8.36 23.36 -13.20
CA ARG A 89 7.90 21.98 -13.10
C ARG A 89 6.48 21.81 -13.62
N THR A 90 5.57 22.67 -13.18
CA THR A 90 4.14 22.56 -13.52
C THR A 90 3.92 22.81 -15.02
N ARG A 91 4.60 23.81 -15.61
CA ARG A 91 4.50 24.08 -17.06
C ARG A 91 4.98 22.91 -17.90
N TYR A 92 6.11 22.28 -17.51
CA TYR A 92 6.61 21.10 -18.18
C TYR A 92 5.65 19.91 -18.08
N ASP A 93 5.13 19.63 -16.87
CA ASP A 93 4.17 18.55 -16.66
C ASP A 93 2.88 18.79 -17.48
N MET A 94 2.39 20.04 -17.57
CA MET A 94 1.24 20.42 -18.39
C MET A 94 1.48 20.25 -19.90
N GLU A 95 2.67 20.59 -20.40
CA GLU A 95 3.04 20.38 -21.81
C GLU A 95 3.01 18.89 -22.15
N MET A 96 3.61 18.06 -21.29
CA MET A 96 3.60 16.60 -21.43
C MET A 96 2.18 16.01 -21.40
N LEU A 97 1.34 16.50 -20.48
CA LEU A 97 -0.07 16.11 -20.40
C LEU A 97 -0.83 16.49 -21.68
N ASN A 98 -0.61 17.69 -22.20
CA ASN A 98 -1.27 18.17 -23.41
C ASN A 98 -0.87 17.38 -24.66
N GLU A 99 0.41 17.01 -24.79
CA GLU A 99 0.92 16.28 -25.97
C GLU A 99 0.65 14.77 -25.93
N THR A 100 0.88 14.14 -24.77
CA THR A 100 0.90 12.68 -24.66
C THR A 100 -0.25 12.10 -23.83
N GLY A 101 -1.02 12.95 -23.16
CA GLY A 101 -2.03 12.52 -22.18
C GLY A 101 -1.44 11.98 -20.88
N PHE A 102 -0.11 12.10 -20.67
CA PHE A 102 0.59 11.56 -19.51
C PHE A 102 1.79 12.42 -19.10
N CYS A 103 2.12 12.44 -17.81
CA CYS A 103 3.37 12.99 -17.31
C CYS A 103 3.90 12.16 -16.15
N ALA A 104 5.19 12.30 -15.84
CA ALA A 104 5.79 11.64 -14.69
C ALA A 104 5.27 12.26 -13.38
N GLY A 105 4.54 11.46 -12.60
CA GLY A 105 3.89 11.94 -11.39
C GLY A 105 2.48 12.50 -11.64
N VAL A 106 1.77 12.00 -12.67
CA VAL A 106 0.40 12.42 -13.02
C VAL A 106 -0.58 12.33 -11.84
N GLU A 107 -0.33 11.44 -10.88
CA GLU A 107 -1.15 11.29 -9.67
C GLU A 107 -1.18 12.56 -8.80
N ASN A 108 -0.18 13.44 -8.91
CA ASN A 108 -0.17 14.72 -8.19
C ASN A 108 -1.22 15.70 -8.73
N TYR A 109 -1.80 15.43 -9.90
CA TYR A 109 -2.89 16.18 -10.52
C TYR A 109 -4.23 15.43 -10.44
N ALA A 110 -4.30 14.33 -9.68
CA ALA A 110 -5.44 13.42 -9.67
C ALA A 110 -6.77 14.10 -9.35
N ARG A 111 -6.80 15.08 -8.43
CA ARG A 111 -8.02 15.85 -8.13
C ARG A 111 -8.54 16.61 -9.35
N HIS A 112 -7.66 17.37 -10.01
CA HIS A 112 -8.01 18.16 -11.19
C HIS A 112 -8.47 17.26 -12.34
N LEU A 113 -7.72 16.20 -12.62
CA LEU A 113 -8.05 15.23 -13.67
C LEU A 113 -9.38 14.51 -13.41
N SER A 114 -9.68 14.22 -12.14
CA SER A 114 -10.94 13.63 -11.72
C SER A 114 -12.07 14.65 -11.55
N ARG A 115 -11.77 15.94 -11.68
CA ARG A 115 -12.72 17.06 -11.51
C ARG A 115 -13.46 17.01 -10.17
N ARG A 116 -12.77 16.59 -9.12
CA ARG A 116 -13.31 16.53 -7.75
C ARG A 116 -13.06 17.85 -7.01
N GLU A 117 -13.88 18.12 -6.00
CA GLU A 117 -13.70 19.28 -5.12
C GLU A 117 -12.42 19.17 -4.28
N ALA A 118 -11.86 20.30 -3.86
CA ALA A 118 -10.69 20.32 -2.97
C ALA A 118 -11.03 19.64 -1.63
N GLY A 119 -10.09 18.86 -1.09
CA GLY A 119 -10.27 18.10 0.15
C GLY A 119 -11.07 16.80 0.03
N SER A 120 -11.72 16.54 -1.11
CA SER A 120 -12.57 15.36 -1.29
C SER A 120 -11.78 14.04 -1.15
N PRO A 121 -12.41 12.97 -0.63
CA PRO A 121 -11.74 11.69 -0.43
C PRO A 121 -11.34 11.09 -1.79
N PRO A 122 -10.11 10.57 -1.90
CA PRO A 122 -9.61 9.91 -3.11
C PRO A 122 -10.42 8.63 -3.40
N TRP A 123 -10.50 8.26 -4.67
CA TRP A 123 -10.95 6.93 -5.06
C TRP A 123 -9.88 5.89 -4.68
N THR A 124 -10.32 4.79 -4.09
CA THR A 124 -9.50 3.68 -3.61
C THR A 124 -10.04 2.35 -4.12
N LEU A 125 -9.38 1.25 -3.76
CA LEU A 125 -9.88 -0.09 -4.04
C LEU A 125 -11.25 -0.34 -3.38
N LEU A 126 -11.55 0.29 -2.24
CA LEU A 126 -12.82 0.09 -1.52
C LEU A 126 -14.00 0.55 -2.37
N ASP A 127 -13.82 1.59 -3.18
CA ASP A 127 -14.85 2.13 -4.08
C ASP A 127 -15.16 1.23 -5.28
N TYR A 128 -14.33 0.21 -5.55
CA TYR A 128 -14.58 -0.78 -6.60
C TYR A 128 -15.42 -1.96 -6.09
N PHE A 129 -15.55 -2.11 -4.78
CA PHE A 129 -16.42 -3.12 -4.20
C PHE A 129 -17.88 -2.65 -4.22
N PRO A 130 -18.85 -3.58 -4.35
CA PRO A 130 -20.24 -3.28 -4.08
C PRO A 130 -20.44 -2.78 -2.63
N ASP A 131 -21.48 -1.98 -2.40
CA ASP A 131 -21.79 -1.39 -1.09
C ASP A 131 -21.95 -2.44 0.02
N ASP A 132 -22.29 -3.69 -0.32
CA ASP A 132 -22.54 -4.78 0.63
C ASP A 132 -21.34 -5.71 0.87
N PHE A 133 -20.11 -5.27 0.54
CA PHE A 133 -18.92 -6.10 0.71
C PHE A 133 -18.58 -6.41 2.18
N LEU A 134 -17.77 -7.45 2.36
CA LEU A 134 -17.24 -7.90 3.64
C LEU A 134 -15.72 -7.69 3.69
N MET A 135 -15.25 -7.02 4.74
CA MET A 135 -13.84 -6.77 4.99
C MET A 135 -13.28 -7.72 6.05
N PHE A 136 -12.11 -8.30 5.79
CA PHE A 136 -11.30 -8.96 6.81
C PHE A 136 -10.06 -8.11 7.07
N VAL A 137 -9.79 -7.83 8.35
CA VAL A 137 -8.57 -7.14 8.77
C VAL A 137 -7.73 -8.12 9.56
N ASP A 138 -6.74 -8.69 8.89
CA ASP A 138 -5.76 -9.58 9.51
C ASP A 138 -4.78 -8.81 10.38
N GLU A 139 -4.33 -9.45 11.46
CA GLU A 139 -3.53 -8.84 12.54
C GLU A 139 -4.00 -7.43 12.90
N SER A 140 -5.31 -7.30 13.17
CA SER A 140 -6.00 -6.00 13.27
C SER A 140 -5.34 -5.02 14.24
N HIS A 141 -4.74 -5.55 15.30
CA HIS A 141 -4.06 -4.79 16.35
C HIS A 141 -2.82 -4.03 15.85
N MET A 142 -2.22 -4.47 14.73
CA MET A 142 -1.14 -3.78 14.02
C MET A 142 -1.65 -3.08 12.75
N THR A 143 -2.55 -3.72 12.01
CA THR A 143 -3.04 -3.22 10.72
C THR A 143 -3.84 -1.91 10.86
N LEU A 144 -4.74 -1.81 11.85
CA LEU A 144 -5.56 -0.59 12.02
C LEU A 144 -4.73 0.64 12.42
N PRO A 145 -3.77 0.55 13.38
CA PRO A 145 -2.83 1.64 13.62
C PRO A 145 -2.02 2.04 12.38
N GLN A 146 -1.59 1.07 11.57
CA GLN A 146 -0.87 1.35 10.33
C GLN A 146 -1.74 2.14 9.35
N VAL A 147 -2.96 1.67 9.06
CA VAL A 147 -3.93 2.36 8.18
C VAL A 147 -4.18 3.79 8.66
N ARG A 148 -4.36 3.99 9.97
CA ARG A 148 -4.52 5.32 10.58
C ARG A 148 -3.30 6.22 10.38
N GLY A 149 -2.09 5.66 10.46
CA GLY A 149 -0.83 6.41 10.32
C GLY A 149 -0.54 6.88 8.89
N MET A 150 -1.06 6.19 7.87
CA MET A 150 -0.75 6.46 6.46
C MET A 150 -1.06 7.89 6.03
N TYR A 151 -2.25 8.41 6.39
CA TYR A 151 -2.67 9.77 6.03
C TYR A 151 -1.70 10.82 6.58
N ASN A 152 -1.40 10.77 7.88
CA ASN A 152 -0.59 11.81 8.54
C ASN A 152 0.86 11.81 8.03
N GLY A 153 1.42 10.62 7.79
CA GLY A 153 2.75 10.50 7.21
C GLY A 153 2.84 11.09 5.79
N ASP A 154 1.84 10.79 4.95
CA ASP A 154 1.81 11.30 3.57
C ASP A 154 1.57 12.81 3.50
N ILE A 155 0.62 13.33 4.29
CA ILE A 155 0.34 14.77 4.36
C ILE A 155 1.56 15.53 4.84
N SER A 156 2.24 15.09 5.91
CA SER A 156 3.45 15.75 6.42
C SER A 156 4.52 15.88 5.33
N ARG A 157 4.81 14.79 4.62
CA ARG A 157 5.78 14.75 3.52
C ARG A 157 5.37 15.67 2.37
N LYS A 158 4.10 15.66 1.96
CA LYS A 158 3.61 16.46 0.83
C LYS A 158 3.51 17.94 1.17
N THR A 159 3.16 18.29 2.40
CA THR A 159 3.17 19.67 2.87
C THR A 159 4.56 20.27 2.71
N THR A 160 5.62 19.55 3.10
CA THR A 160 6.99 19.99 2.85
C THR A 160 7.27 20.20 1.35
N LEU A 161 6.84 19.28 0.48
CA LEU A 161 7.03 19.45 -0.98
C LEU A 161 6.32 20.69 -1.52
N VAL A 162 5.12 21.00 -1.05
CA VAL A 162 4.36 22.20 -1.43
C VAL A 162 5.03 23.46 -0.88
N GLU A 163 5.44 23.47 0.39
CA GLU A 163 6.11 24.60 1.04
C GLU A 163 7.40 25.03 0.36
N PHE A 164 8.11 24.05 -0.24
CA PHE A 164 9.34 24.25 -1.01
C PHE A 164 9.09 24.28 -2.53
N GLY A 165 7.85 24.44 -3.00
CA GLY A 165 7.53 24.67 -4.41
C GLY A 165 7.87 23.51 -5.36
N PHE A 166 7.88 22.27 -4.86
CA PHE A 166 8.03 21.07 -5.70
C PHE A 166 6.71 20.60 -6.29
N ARG A 167 5.57 20.90 -5.63
CA ARG A 167 4.22 20.48 -6.02
C ARG A 167 3.20 21.57 -5.72
N LEU A 168 2.08 21.56 -6.44
CA LEU A 168 0.92 22.41 -6.17
C LEU A 168 0.20 21.99 -4.88
N PRO A 169 -0.57 22.89 -4.23
CA PRO A 169 -1.40 22.56 -3.08
C PRO A 169 -2.35 21.38 -3.34
N SER A 170 -2.94 21.30 -4.54
CA SER A 170 -3.78 20.17 -4.97
C SER A 170 -3.13 18.79 -4.91
N ALA A 171 -1.80 18.71 -4.86
CA ALA A 171 -1.11 17.44 -4.67
C ALA A 171 -1.40 16.81 -3.29
N LEU A 172 -1.84 17.59 -2.30
CA LEU A 172 -2.31 17.10 -1.00
C LEU A 172 -3.62 16.32 -1.10
N ASP A 173 -4.44 16.58 -2.13
CA ASP A 173 -5.71 15.89 -2.36
C ASP A 173 -5.53 14.52 -3.04
N ASN A 174 -4.35 14.25 -3.58
CA ASN A 174 -3.90 12.89 -3.84
C ASN A 174 -3.29 12.38 -2.55
N ARG A 175 -3.96 11.50 -1.81
CA ARG A 175 -3.52 11.06 -0.47
C ARG A 175 -4.13 9.69 -0.15
N PRO A 176 -3.70 9.00 0.91
CA PRO A 176 -4.48 7.93 1.50
C PRO A 176 -5.79 8.45 2.11
N LEU A 177 -6.73 7.55 2.38
CA LEU A 177 -7.90 7.87 3.18
C LEU A 177 -7.48 8.28 4.59
N HIS A 178 -8.13 9.32 5.11
CA HIS A 178 -8.14 9.58 6.53
C HIS A 178 -8.87 8.44 7.23
N PHE A 179 -8.52 8.12 8.49
CA PHE A 179 -9.07 6.95 9.18
C PHE A 179 -10.60 6.97 9.26
N LYS A 180 -11.18 8.16 9.45
CA LYS A 180 -12.63 8.33 9.43
C LYS A 180 -13.24 8.02 8.05
N GLU A 181 -12.60 8.48 6.97
CA GLU A 181 -13.06 8.17 5.62
C GLU A 181 -12.98 6.65 5.38
N PHE A 182 -11.93 5.99 5.86
CA PHE A 182 -11.85 4.52 5.83
C PHE A 182 -12.99 3.86 6.62
N GLU A 183 -13.30 4.32 7.83
CA GLU A 183 -14.44 3.82 8.62
C GLU A 183 -15.77 3.99 7.87
N ASP A 184 -15.95 5.12 7.16
CA ASP A 184 -17.17 5.40 6.39
C ASP A 184 -17.35 4.45 5.18
N HIS A 185 -16.28 3.79 4.71
CA HIS A 185 -16.36 2.76 3.65
C HIS A 185 -16.68 1.36 4.20
N ILE A 186 -16.64 1.14 5.52
CA ILE A 186 -16.86 -0.20 6.08
C ILE A 186 -18.36 -0.50 6.11
N ASN A 187 -18.78 -1.51 5.35
CA ASN A 187 -20.11 -2.11 5.49
C ASN A 187 -20.14 -3.17 6.60
N GLN A 188 -19.45 -4.30 6.39
CA GLN A 188 -19.24 -5.32 7.41
C GLN A 188 -17.74 -5.63 7.54
N VAL A 189 -17.28 -5.85 8.77
CA VAL A 189 -15.86 -6.12 9.05
C VAL A 189 -15.69 -7.24 10.07
N VAL A 190 -14.70 -8.10 9.82
CA VAL A 190 -14.19 -9.09 10.77
C VAL A 190 -12.74 -8.74 11.09
N TYR A 191 -12.50 -8.39 12.35
CA TYR A 191 -11.14 -8.19 12.87
C TYR A 191 -10.56 -9.54 13.30
N VAL A 192 -9.42 -9.92 12.72
CA VAL A 192 -8.73 -11.17 13.02
C VAL A 192 -7.44 -10.81 13.77
N SER A 193 -7.34 -11.24 15.03
CA SER A 193 -6.17 -11.00 15.87
C SER A 193 -6.18 -11.93 17.07
N ALA A 194 -5.01 -12.48 17.43
CA ALA A 194 -4.82 -13.16 18.70
C ALA A 194 -4.83 -12.19 19.90
N THR A 195 -4.53 -10.92 19.66
CA THR A 195 -4.47 -9.85 20.67
C THR A 195 -5.22 -8.61 20.18
N PRO A 196 -6.56 -8.62 20.12
CA PRO A 196 -7.35 -7.48 19.61
C PRO A 196 -7.03 -6.18 20.35
N GLY A 197 -6.84 -5.09 19.59
CA GLY A 197 -6.56 -3.77 20.15
C GLY A 197 -7.80 -3.07 20.73
N PRO A 198 -7.62 -1.89 21.35
CA PRO A 198 -8.72 -1.15 21.99
C PRO A 198 -9.83 -0.74 21.02
N LEU A 199 -9.48 -0.36 19.79
CA LEU A 199 -10.45 0.08 18.79
C LEU A 199 -11.38 -1.08 18.41
N GLU A 200 -10.81 -2.25 18.19
CA GLU A 200 -11.56 -3.44 17.83
C GLU A 200 -12.51 -3.83 18.95
N LEU A 201 -12.04 -3.83 20.20
CA LEU A 201 -12.85 -4.15 21.37
C LEU A 201 -13.99 -3.15 21.59
N GLU A 202 -13.78 -1.86 21.30
CA GLU A 202 -14.83 -0.83 21.39
C GLU A 202 -15.90 -0.99 20.30
N ARG A 203 -15.50 -1.40 19.09
CA ARG A 203 -16.35 -1.45 17.90
C ARG A 203 -17.06 -2.80 17.70
N THR A 204 -16.62 -3.84 18.38
CA THR A 204 -17.10 -5.20 18.17
C THR A 204 -18.35 -5.49 19.02
N SER A 205 -19.38 -6.05 18.40
CA SER A 205 -20.60 -6.49 19.08
C SER A 205 -20.47 -7.88 19.70
N ALA A 206 -19.63 -8.74 19.13
CA ALA A 206 -19.39 -10.10 19.61
C ALA A 206 -17.94 -10.54 19.32
N ILE A 207 -17.28 -11.09 20.33
CA ILE A 207 -15.95 -11.70 20.20
C ILE A 207 -16.15 -13.19 19.94
N VAL A 208 -15.60 -13.69 18.84
CA VAL A 208 -15.61 -15.12 18.51
C VAL A 208 -14.22 -15.69 18.81
N GLU A 209 -14.11 -16.44 19.89
CA GLU A 209 -12.84 -17.05 20.31
C GLU A 209 -12.57 -18.34 19.54
N GLN A 210 -11.39 -18.45 18.93
CA GLN A 210 -10.91 -19.66 18.28
C GLN A 210 -9.54 -20.06 18.87
N VAL A 211 -9.58 -20.77 19.99
CA VAL A 211 -8.37 -21.21 20.73
C VAL A 211 -7.95 -22.66 20.43
N ILE A 212 -8.88 -23.50 19.97
CA ILE A 212 -8.61 -24.92 19.72
C ILE A 212 -7.89 -25.07 18.37
N ARG A 213 -6.62 -25.47 18.42
CA ARG A 213 -5.83 -25.78 17.22
C ARG A 213 -6.26 -27.14 16.65
N PRO A 214 -6.44 -27.30 15.33
CA PRO A 214 -6.79 -28.60 14.72
C PRO A 214 -5.80 -29.73 15.01
N THR A 215 -4.54 -29.39 15.25
CA THR A 215 -3.44 -30.31 15.60
C THR A 215 -3.38 -30.65 17.09
N ALA A 216 -4.27 -30.09 17.91
CA ALA A 216 -4.27 -30.20 19.38
C ALA A 216 -2.98 -29.71 20.07
N LEU A 217 -2.17 -28.88 19.41
CA LEU A 217 -1.02 -28.23 20.03
C LEU A 217 -1.49 -27.33 21.18
N LEU A 218 -0.88 -27.51 22.36
CA LEU A 218 -1.15 -26.74 23.56
C LEU A 218 -0.37 -25.43 23.55
N ASP A 219 -0.87 -24.45 24.30
CA ASP A 219 -0.10 -23.25 24.63
C ASP A 219 1.15 -23.64 25.46
N PRO A 220 2.29 -22.97 25.25
CA PRO A 220 3.52 -23.30 25.95
C PRO A 220 3.43 -22.95 27.44
N THR A 221 4.16 -23.69 28.28
CA THR A 221 4.33 -23.36 29.70
C THR A 221 5.22 -22.12 29.86
N ILE A 222 4.91 -21.27 30.85
CA ILE A 222 5.66 -20.04 31.13
C ILE A 222 6.33 -20.15 32.50
N GLU A 223 7.62 -19.82 32.56
CA GLU A 223 8.41 -19.72 33.79
C GLU A 223 9.01 -18.32 33.91
N VAL A 224 9.02 -17.77 35.13
CA VAL A 224 9.63 -16.46 35.44
C VAL A 224 10.83 -16.69 36.35
N LYS A 225 12.03 -16.37 35.86
CA LYS A 225 13.30 -16.52 36.58
C LYS A 225 13.91 -15.15 36.94
N PRO A 226 14.72 -15.04 38.00
CA PRO A 226 15.45 -13.82 38.34
C PRO A 226 16.44 -13.40 37.26
N THR A 227 16.82 -12.12 37.24
CA THR A 227 17.83 -11.60 36.30
C THR A 227 19.26 -12.02 36.65
N ASP A 228 19.52 -12.34 37.92
CA ASP A 228 20.84 -12.77 38.39
C ASP A 228 21.21 -14.12 37.78
N GLY A 229 22.31 -14.17 37.01
CA GLY A 229 22.76 -15.38 36.33
C GLY A 229 21.92 -15.79 35.10
N GLN A 230 21.04 -14.91 34.59
CA GLN A 230 20.11 -15.22 33.50
C GLN A 230 20.79 -15.74 32.21
N ILE A 231 22.02 -15.28 31.90
CA ILE A 231 22.73 -15.67 30.68
C ILE A 231 23.27 -17.10 30.81
N ASP A 232 23.79 -17.46 31.98
CA ASP A 232 24.28 -18.82 32.24
C ASP A 232 23.11 -19.82 32.27
N ASP A 233 21.98 -19.44 32.88
CA ASP A 233 20.74 -20.21 32.86
C ASP A 233 20.23 -20.40 31.43
N LEU A 234 20.14 -19.32 30.64
CA LEU A 234 19.75 -19.39 29.23
C LEU A 234 20.67 -20.31 28.41
N LEU A 235 21.98 -20.24 28.62
CA LEU A 235 22.94 -21.11 27.93
C LEU A 235 22.73 -22.58 28.28
N HIS A 236 22.43 -22.88 29.55
CA HIS A 236 22.08 -24.22 29.99
C HIS A 236 20.81 -24.73 29.31
N GLU A 237 19.74 -23.93 29.31
CA GLU A 237 18.47 -24.26 28.65
C GLU A 237 18.65 -24.49 27.14
N ILE A 238 19.41 -23.61 26.46
CA ILE A 238 19.71 -23.76 25.02
C ILE A 238 20.40 -25.10 24.74
N ARG A 239 21.39 -25.50 25.56
CA ARG A 239 22.10 -26.77 25.37
C ARG A 239 21.15 -27.97 25.48
N GLN A 240 20.24 -27.97 26.45
CA GLN A 240 19.23 -29.03 26.57
C GLN A 240 18.32 -29.12 25.32
N ARG A 241 17.91 -27.97 24.75
CA ARG A 241 17.11 -27.93 23.52
C ARG A 241 17.88 -28.43 22.30
N VAL A 242 19.18 -28.10 22.21
CA VAL A 242 20.06 -28.58 21.13
C VAL A 242 20.23 -30.10 21.18
N GLU A 243 20.40 -30.69 22.37
CA GLU A 243 20.43 -32.15 22.56
C GLU A 243 19.14 -32.83 22.09
N SER A 244 18.00 -32.14 22.23
CA SER A 244 16.68 -32.59 21.77
C SER A 244 16.37 -32.23 20.30
N GLN A 245 17.35 -31.68 19.56
CA GLN A 245 17.22 -31.20 18.17
C GLN A 245 16.18 -30.09 17.96
N GLU A 246 15.80 -29.36 19.01
CA GLU A 246 14.86 -28.25 18.98
C GLU A 246 15.56 -26.92 18.64
N ARG A 247 14.80 -25.82 18.56
CA ARG A 247 15.31 -24.46 18.31
C ARG A 247 14.82 -23.51 19.39
N VAL A 248 15.57 -22.44 19.62
CA VAL A 248 15.28 -21.42 20.63
C VAL A 248 15.19 -20.06 19.97
N LEU A 249 14.21 -19.26 20.37
CA LEU A 249 14.08 -17.86 20.03
C LEU A 249 14.34 -17.02 21.28
N VAL A 250 15.20 -16.01 21.16
CA VAL A 250 15.51 -15.08 22.25
C VAL A 250 15.25 -13.67 21.76
N THR A 251 14.46 -12.91 22.52
CA THR A 251 14.14 -11.51 22.24
C THR A 251 14.86 -10.62 23.25
N THR A 252 15.60 -9.63 22.78
CA THR A 252 16.23 -8.59 23.62
C THR A 252 15.58 -7.23 23.34
N LEU A 253 15.86 -6.24 24.20
CA LEU A 253 15.26 -4.91 24.09
C LEU A 253 15.94 -4.01 23.05
N THR A 254 17.21 -4.26 22.73
CA THR A 254 17.99 -3.39 21.86
C THR A 254 18.85 -4.20 20.88
N LYS A 255 19.12 -3.60 19.70
CA LYS A 255 20.02 -4.18 18.69
C LYS A 255 21.38 -4.55 19.29
N ARG A 256 21.98 -3.64 20.07
CA ARG A 256 23.26 -3.88 20.73
C ARG A 256 23.22 -5.09 21.68
N MET A 257 22.17 -5.23 22.48
CA MET A 257 22.03 -6.40 23.37
C MET A 257 21.88 -7.70 22.60
N ALA A 258 21.17 -7.68 21.47
CA ALA A 258 21.04 -8.86 20.61
C ALA A 258 22.38 -9.25 19.97
N GLU A 259 23.15 -8.26 19.51
CA GLU A 259 24.50 -8.45 18.96
C GLU A 259 25.46 -9.02 20.00
N GLU A 260 25.56 -8.37 21.18
CA GLU A 260 26.41 -8.81 22.29
C GLU A 260 26.05 -10.24 22.74
N LEU A 261 24.75 -10.57 22.78
CA LEU A 261 24.29 -11.92 23.12
C LEU A 261 24.64 -12.95 22.03
N ALA A 262 24.47 -12.60 20.75
CA ALA A 262 24.79 -13.47 19.63
C ALA A 262 26.29 -13.79 19.58
N ASP A 263 27.15 -12.80 19.82
CA ASP A 263 28.60 -12.97 19.91
C ASP A 263 28.97 -13.90 21.08
N TYR A 264 28.42 -13.63 22.27
CA TYR A 264 28.63 -14.48 23.45
C TYR A 264 28.22 -15.93 23.21
N LEU A 265 27.05 -16.17 22.59
CA LEU A 265 26.59 -17.52 22.25
C LEU A 265 27.51 -18.19 21.22
N SER A 266 28.03 -17.43 20.26
CA SER A 266 28.98 -17.93 19.26
C SER A 266 30.31 -18.34 19.91
N GLU A 267 30.84 -17.52 20.82
CA GLU A 267 32.04 -17.85 21.61
C GLU A 267 31.84 -19.10 22.48
N ALA A 268 30.63 -19.31 23.00
CA ALA A 268 30.24 -20.50 23.75
C ALA A 268 29.99 -21.74 22.86
N GLY A 269 30.19 -21.64 21.55
CA GLY A 269 30.06 -22.73 20.56
C GLY A 269 28.62 -23.01 20.11
N ILE A 270 27.67 -22.11 20.40
CA ILE A 270 26.26 -22.26 19.99
C ILE A 270 26.06 -21.61 18.62
N ARG A 271 25.59 -22.40 17.64
CA ARG A 271 25.16 -21.88 16.34
C ARG A 271 23.92 -21.01 16.51
N ASN A 272 24.02 -19.74 16.16
CA ASN A 272 22.93 -18.77 16.26
C ASN A 272 22.90 -17.84 15.05
N HIS A 273 21.76 -17.17 14.87
CA HIS A 273 21.59 -16.07 13.92
C HIS A 273 20.85 -14.95 14.62
N TYR A 274 21.38 -13.74 14.52
CA TYR A 274 20.74 -12.53 15.00
C TYR A 274 19.85 -11.95 13.89
N LEU A 275 18.60 -11.61 14.23
CA LEU A 275 17.66 -10.93 13.34
C LEU A 275 17.35 -9.51 13.82
N HIS A 276 17.47 -8.53 12.92
CA HIS A 276 17.06 -7.14 13.16
C HIS A 276 16.55 -6.46 11.88
N SER A 277 16.01 -5.25 12.06
CA SER A 277 15.36 -4.47 10.99
C SER A 277 16.23 -4.13 9.78
N ASP A 278 17.56 -4.22 9.89
CA ASP A 278 18.47 -3.79 8.80
C ASP A 278 19.03 -4.99 8.01
N ILE A 279 18.60 -6.21 8.34
CA ILE A 279 18.89 -7.39 7.53
C ILE A 279 18.07 -7.29 6.25
N GLN A 280 18.77 -7.08 5.13
CA GLN A 280 18.17 -7.25 3.81
C GLN A 280 17.88 -8.73 3.61
N THR A 281 16.60 -9.06 3.46
CA THR A 281 16.10 -10.42 3.19
C THR A 281 16.05 -10.69 1.70
#